data_AF-A0A7Y6XLJ8-F1
#
_entry.id   AF-A0A7Y6XLJ8-F1
#
_cell.length_a   1.000
_cell.length_b   1.000
_cell.length_c   1.000
_cell.angle_alpha   90.00
_cell.angle_beta   90.00
_cell.angle_gamma   90.00
#
_symmetry.space_group_name_H-M   'P 1'
#
loop_
_entity.id
_entity.type
_entity.pdbx_description
1 polymer ?
#
loop_
_entity_poly.entity_id
_entity_poly.type
_entity_poly.pdbx_seq_one_letter_code
_entity_poly.pdbx_strand_id
1 'polypeptide(L)'
;MCTDIDECTNGTANCQPGEICVNTPGSYTCEPDLCVGVVCAPLDACHIAGTCNPSTGQCSHPVAPDGTACDDGNACTQPDTCLDGVCAGPPSADPTSGLAHRWTFDEASGSTALDSAGASNGTLGSSSSRTVSFDGSGAVTLSPTQRCDLNAHVDFGLAPGQFGTGDFTVSYWLQTTFNSAGTGDLIGNRVAGSAGNFLGARLNGGSSLASLEMYENAAGANGAGVNVSPSPLNNGSWHHVVYTRGGTSLKVYIDGVLVGSSTSAAPTNLTGANSFRIGRRLPTCPSTFFSIPASFDDVRIYSRELTACDVAAVNTP
;
A
#
# COMPACT_ATOMS: atom_id res chain seq x y z
N MET A 1 -49.27 39.12 45.91
CA MET A 1 -48.21 38.17 45.55
C MET A 1 -46.89 38.88 45.73
N CYS A 2 -45.93 38.28 46.43
CA CYS A 2 -44.55 38.78 46.43
C CYS A 2 -43.86 38.24 45.19
N THR A 3 -43.30 39.14 44.38
CA THR A 3 -42.41 38.77 43.28
C THR A 3 -40.99 38.80 43.80
N ASP A 4 -40.25 37.75 43.48
CA ASP A 4 -38.82 37.68 43.73
C ASP A 4 -38.09 38.84 43.03
N ILE A 5 -37.12 39.44 43.70
CA ILE A 5 -36.27 40.48 43.12
C ILE A 5 -34.97 39.77 42.75
N ASP A 6 -34.64 39.73 41.47
CA ASP A 6 -33.35 39.17 41.04
C ASP A 6 -32.24 40.19 41.28
N GLU A 7 -31.56 40.11 42.43
CA GLU A 7 -30.47 41.02 42.76
C GLU A 7 -29.24 40.84 41.87
N CYS A 8 -29.08 39.66 41.26
CA CYS A 8 -28.00 39.39 40.31
C CYS A 8 -28.22 40.16 39.00
N THR A 9 -29.44 40.10 38.43
CA THR A 9 -29.78 40.82 37.19
C THR A 9 -29.92 42.33 37.42
N ASN A 10 -30.39 42.75 38.60
CA ASN A 10 -30.47 44.18 38.96
C ASN A 10 -29.10 44.79 39.33
N GLY A 11 -28.04 43.99 39.43
CA GLY A 11 -26.70 44.46 39.77
C GLY A 11 -26.58 44.97 41.22
N THR A 12 -27.48 44.55 42.11
CA THR A 12 -27.51 44.96 43.53
C THR A 12 -26.84 43.94 44.45
N ALA A 13 -26.42 42.78 43.93
CA ALA A 13 -25.68 41.78 44.67
C ALA A 13 -24.24 42.21 44.97
N ASN A 14 -23.76 41.94 46.20
CA ASN A 14 -22.42 42.32 46.67
C ASN A 14 -21.52 41.07 46.84
N CYS A 15 -21.10 40.44 45.75
CA CYS A 15 -20.17 39.30 45.77
C CYS A 15 -18.70 39.75 45.74
N GLN A 16 -17.79 38.92 46.27
CA GLN A 16 -16.34 39.19 46.27
C GLN A 16 -15.74 38.96 44.87
N PRO A 17 -14.54 39.52 44.59
CA PRO A 17 -13.79 39.18 43.37
C PRO A 17 -13.53 37.67 43.28
N GLY A 18 -13.91 37.04 42.16
CA GLY A 18 -13.81 35.59 41.97
C GLY A 18 -15.04 34.80 42.44
N GLU A 19 -16.17 35.46 42.67
CA GLU A 19 -17.46 34.84 42.95
C GLU A 19 -18.50 35.24 41.88
N ILE A 20 -19.46 34.35 41.64
CA ILE A 20 -20.65 34.58 40.82
C ILE A 20 -21.90 34.71 41.69
N CYS A 21 -22.82 35.58 41.27
CA CYS A 21 -24.11 35.72 41.93
C CYS A 21 -25.10 34.67 41.40
N VAL A 22 -25.73 33.93 42.32
CA VAL A 22 -26.82 32.98 42.03
C VAL A 22 -28.08 33.46 42.74
N ASN A 23 -29.13 33.80 41.97
CA ASN A 23 -30.39 34.27 42.54
C ASN A 23 -31.19 33.10 43.14
N THR A 24 -31.82 33.31 44.29
CA THR A 24 -32.63 32.32 45.01
C THR A 24 -33.96 32.95 45.41
N PRO A 25 -35.06 32.19 45.58
CA PRO A 25 -36.34 32.82 45.97
C PRO A 25 -36.24 33.58 47.30
N GLY A 26 -36.32 34.91 47.23
CA GLY A 26 -36.24 35.84 48.35
C GLY A 26 -34.82 36.29 48.76
N SER A 27 -33.76 35.93 48.02
CA SER A 27 -32.36 36.30 48.34
C SER A 27 -31.39 35.96 47.17
N TYR A 28 -30.10 36.22 47.32
CA TYR A 28 -29.04 35.66 46.47
C TYR A 28 -27.98 34.91 47.28
N THR A 29 -27.18 34.08 46.61
CA THR A 29 -25.97 33.44 47.13
C THR A 29 -24.77 33.73 46.23
N CYS A 30 -23.61 34.00 46.82
CA CYS A 30 -22.36 34.13 46.07
C CYS A 30 -21.63 32.78 46.08
N GLU A 31 -21.40 32.21 44.90
CA GLU A 31 -20.67 30.95 44.73
C GLU A 31 -19.29 31.22 44.12
N PRO A 32 -18.27 30.40 44.44
CA PRO A 32 -16.95 30.55 43.81
C PRO A 32 -17.05 30.44 42.28
N ASP A 33 -16.42 31.38 41.56
CA ASP A 33 -16.21 31.26 40.12
C ASP A 33 -15.11 30.23 39.85
N LEU A 34 -15.52 29.04 39.42
CA LEU A 34 -14.61 27.94 39.12
C LEU A 34 -13.79 28.17 37.84
N CYS A 35 -14.04 29.26 37.10
CA CYS A 35 -13.31 29.62 35.90
C CYS A 35 -12.14 30.57 36.13
N VAL A 36 -11.89 31.02 37.36
CA VAL A 36 -10.74 31.88 37.67
C VAL A 36 -9.44 31.16 37.31
N GLY A 37 -8.73 31.67 36.29
CA GLY A 37 -7.48 31.10 35.78
C GLY A 37 -7.66 29.91 34.83
N VAL A 38 -8.89 29.54 34.47
CA VAL A 38 -9.17 28.47 33.51
C VAL A 38 -9.08 29.00 32.09
N VAL A 39 -8.23 28.37 31.27
CA VAL A 39 -8.12 28.62 29.83
C VAL A 39 -8.66 27.39 29.10
N CYS A 40 -9.80 27.55 28.44
CA CYS A 40 -10.42 26.50 27.64
C CYS A 40 -9.78 26.42 26.26
N ALA A 41 -8.72 25.62 26.14
CA ALA A 41 -8.09 25.32 24.87
C ALA A 41 -9.01 24.46 23.98
N PRO A 42 -8.80 24.46 22.64
CA PRO A 42 -9.38 23.46 21.75
C PRO A 42 -9.15 22.02 22.24
N LEU A 43 -10.13 21.14 22.07
CA LEU A 43 -9.98 19.72 22.39
C LEU A 43 -9.02 19.01 21.42
N ASP A 44 -9.17 19.30 20.13
CA ASP A 44 -8.41 18.77 19.01
C ASP A 44 -8.50 19.76 17.83
N ALA A 45 -8.03 19.36 16.65
CA ALA A 45 -8.07 20.19 15.44
C ALA A 45 -9.49 20.50 14.92
N CYS A 46 -10.50 19.71 15.29
CA CYS A 46 -11.89 19.85 14.89
C CYS A 46 -12.79 20.46 15.95
N HIS A 47 -12.20 20.98 17.02
CA HIS A 47 -12.86 21.80 18.01
C HIS A 47 -12.12 23.13 18.14
N ILE A 48 -12.83 24.18 18.54
CA ILE A 48 -12.22 25.48 18.84
C ILE A 48 -12.21 25.73 20.35
N ALA A 49 -11.45 26.74 20.77
CA ALA A 49 -11.43 27.20 22.16
C ALA A 49 -12.85 27.54 22.60
N GLY A 50 -13.31 26.91 23.68
CA GLY A 50 -14.63 27.17 24.23
C GLY A 50 -14.63 28.15 25.39
N THR A 51 -15.74 28.15 26.12
CA THR A 51 -15.98 29.00 27.28
C THR A 51 -16.10 28.12 28.51
N CYS A 52 -15.51 28.56 29.62
CA CYS A 52 -15.66 27.89 30.90
C CYS A 52 -17.03 28.24 31.52
N ASN A 53 -17.73 27.25 32.08
CA ASN A 53 -18.94 27.44 32.88
C ASN A 53 -18.56 27.81 34.33
N PRO A 54 -18.87 29.03 34.82
CA PRO A 54 -18.46 29.52 36.13
C PRO A 54 -18.90 28.66 37.32
N SER A 55 -20.02 27.94 37.20
CA SER A 55 -20.58 27.12 38.28
C SER A 55 -19.99 25.71 38.32
N THR A 56 -19.42 25.21 37.22
CA THR A 56 -18.91 23.83 37.13
C THR A 56 -17.42 23.74 36.84
N GLY A 57 -16.79 24.83 36.39
CA GLY A 57 -15.41 24.86 35.92
C GLY A 57 -15.19 24.09 34.61
N GLN A 58 -16.25 23.63 33.95
CA GLN A 58 -16.16 22.82 32.73
C GLN A 58 -16.06 23.69 31.49
N CYS A 59 -15.15 23.34 30.59
CA CYS A 59 -15.00 23.96 29.28
C CYS A 59 -16.01 23.39 28.28
N SER A 60 -16.65 24.27 27.51
CA SER A 60 -17.26 23.86 26.25
C SER A 60 -16.18 23.57 25.19
N HIS A 61 -16.52 22.79 24.18
CA HIS A 61 -15.66 22.53 23.02
C HIS A 61 -16.53 22.63 21.76
N PRO A 62 -16.78 23.85 21.25
CA PRO A 62 -17.55 24.02 20.02
C PRO A 62 -16.83 23.36 18.84
N VAL A 63 -17.59 22.78 17.92
CA VAL A 63 -17.08 22.20 16.68
C VAL A 63 -16.46 23.30 15.81
N ALA A 64 -15.27 23.02 15.26
CA ALA A 64 -14.64 23.86 14.27
C ALA A 64 -15.44 23.85 12.95
N PRO A 65 -15.39 24.91 12.12
CA PRO A 65 -16.11 24.94 10.85
C PRO A 65 -15.79 23.74 9.97
N ASP A 66 -16.81 23.20 9.30
CA ASP A 66 -16.61 22.11 8.34
C ASP A 66 -15.60 22.53 7.25
N GLY A 67 -14.74 21.59 6.84
CA GLY A 67 -13.65 21.85 5.92
C GLY A 67 -12.38 22.40 6.56
N THR A 68 -12.36 22.63 7.88
CA THR A 68 -11.12 22.94 8.61
C THR A 68 -10.13 21.80 8.43
N ALA A 69 -8.88 22.12 8.06
CA ALA A 69 -7.83 21.12 7.90
C ALA A 69 -7.52 20.46 9.26
N CYS A 70 -7.46 19.14 9.26
CA CYS A 70 -7.09 18.34 10.43
C CYS A 70 -6.23 17.15 9.96
N ASP A 71 -5.89 16.25 10.87
CA ASP A 71 -5.19 14.99 10.57
C ASP A 71 -5.76 13.92 11.50
N ASP A 72 -6.38 12.88 10.93
CA ASP A 72 -6.97 11.78 11.70
C ASP A 72 -5.93 10.66 12.00
N GLY A 73 -4.69 10.86 11.54
CA GLY A 73 -3.57 9.93 11.66
C GLY A 73 -3.61 8.80 10.63
N ASN A 74 -4.62 8.73 9.76
CA ASN A 74 -4.77 7.71 8.75
C ASN A 74 -4.30 8.22 7.38
N ALA A 75 -3.09 7.84 6.99
CA ALA A 75 -2.54 8.18 5.68
C ALA A 75 -3.39 7.67 4.48
N CYS A 76 -4.33 6.75 4.71
CA CYS A 76 -5.23 6.23 3.68
C CYS A 76 -6.50 7.07 3.48
N THR A 77 -6.64 8.17 4.19
CA THR A 77 -7.71 9.15 4.03
C THR A 77 -7.09 10.52 3.89
N GLN A 78 -7.17 11.15 2.70
CA GLN A 78 -6.57 12.48 2.47
C GLN A 78 -7.28 13.25 1.33
N PRO A 79 -7.34 14.61 1.39
CA PRO A 79 -6.97 15.42 2.55
C PRO A 79 -8.01 15.29 3.67
N ASP A 80 -7.56 15.32 4.93
CA ASP A 80 -8.45 15.26 6.08
C ASP A 80 -9.06 16.61 6.39
N THR A 81 -10.36 16.61 6.65
CA THR A 81 -11.12 17.79 7.01
C THR A 81 -12.12 17.50 8.10
N CYS A 82 -12.38 18.50 8.93
CA CYS A 82 -13.43 18.41 9.94
C CYS A 82 -14.81 18.37 9.29
N LEU A 83 -15.64 17.44 9.74
CA LEU A 83 -17.07 17.38 9.43
C LEU A 83 -17.81 17.04 10.73
N ASP A 84 -18.67 17.94 11.20
CA ASP A 84 -19.44 17.78 12.44
C ASP A 84 -18.57 17.43 13.68
N GLY A 85 -17.35 17.99 13.74
CA GLY A 85 -16.41 17.80 14.86
C GLY A 85 -15.55 16.54 14.76
N VAL A 86 -15.68 15.77 13.69
CA VAL A 86 -14.87 14.58 13.42
C VAL A 86 -13.86 14.90 12.33
N CYS A 87 -12.60 14.55 12.56
CA CYS A 87 -11.57 14.62 11.53
C CYS A 87 -11.62 13.35 10.68
N ALA A 88 -11.79 13.49 9.36
CA ALA A 88 -11.70 12.40 8.40
C ALA A 88 -11.42 12.91 6.98
N GLY A 89 -10.84 12.05 6.14
CA GLY A 89 -10.62 12.30 4.72
C GLY A 89 -11.28 11.25 3.82
N PRO A 90 -11.46 11.53 2.51
CA PRO A 90 -11.87 10.51 1.56
C PRO A 90 -10.74 9.47 1.35
N PRO A 91 -11.04 8.23 0.96
CA PRO A 91 -10.02 7.23 0.66
C PRO A 91 -9.00 7.76 -0.35
N SER A 92 -7.72 7.72 0.02
CA SER A 92 -6.61 8.14 -0.84
C SER A 92 -6.12 7.03 -1.77
N ALA A 93 -6.64 5.81 -1.61
CA ALA A 93 -6.33 4.67 -2.48
C ALA A 93 -7.21 4.70 -3.74
N ASP A 94 -6.56 4.72 -4.91
CA ASP A 94 -7.21 4.44 -6.20
C ASP A 94 -6.42 3.31 -6.89
N PRO A 95 -6.86 2.05 -6.72
CA PRO A 95 -6.19 0.88 -7.28
C PRO A 95 -6.37 0.77 -8.80
N THR A 96 -7.08 1.69 -9.45
CA THR A 96 -7.22 1.73 -10.91
C THR A 96 -6.36 2.81 -11.56
N SER A 97 -6.04 3.86 -10.80
CA SER A 97 -5.17 4.95 -11.27
C SER A 97 -3.78 4.43 -11.65
N GLY A 98 -3.41 4.68 -12.91
CA GLY A 98 -2.12 4.29 -13.47
C GLY A 98 -1.99 2.81 -13.83
N LEU A 99 -3.06 2.00 -13.73
CA LEU A 99 -3.06 0.59 -14.14
C LEU A 99 -2.83 0.49 -15.66
N ALA A 100 -1.68 -0.06 -16.06
CA ALA A 100 -1.26 -0.16 -17.45
C ALA A 100 -1.54 -1.55 -18.05
N HIS A 101 -1.40 -2.61 -17.24
CA HIS A 101 -1.63 -3.99 -17.65
C HIS A 101 -2.23 -4.81 -16.51
N ARG A 102 -3.14 -5.74 -16.84
CA ARG A 102 -3.72 -6.69 -15.86
C ARG A 102 -4.11 -8.00 -16.52
N TRP A 103 -3.52 -9.10 -16.03
CA TRP A 103 -3.87 -10.47 -16.42
C TRP A 103 -4.50 -11.20 -15.23
N THR A 104 -5.81 -11.43 -15.29
CA THR A 104 -6.57 -12.13 -14.24
C THR A 104 -6.56 -13.64 -14.41
N PHE A 105 -6.18 -14.15 -15.58
CA PHE A 105 -6.12 -15.59 -15.88
C PHE A 105 -7.45 -16.36 -15.77
N ASP A 106 -8.58 -15.65 -15.77
CA ASP A 106 -9.94 -16.22 -15.65
C ASP A 106 -10.45 -16.96 -16.89
N GLU A 107 -9.73 -16.94 -18.01
CA GLU A 107 -10.24 -17.58 -19.20
C GLU A 107 -10.32 -19.11 -19.01
N ALA A 108 -11.39 -19.74 -19.48
CA ALA A 108 -11.65 -21.14 -19.19
C ALA A 108 -10.65 -22.13 -19.84
N SER A 109 -10.00 -21.74 -20.94
CA SER A 109 -9.11 -22.62 -21.71
C SER A 109 -8.14 -21.85 -22.61
N GLY A 110 -7.26 -22.58 -23.29
CA GLY A 110 -6.30 -22.01 -24.25
C GLY A 110 -5.05 -21.44 -23.59
N SER A 111 -4.11 -21.01 -24.43
CA SER A 111 -2.78 -20.52 -24.03
C SER A 111 -2.66 -19.00 -24.03
N THR A 112 -3.75 -18.25 -24.19
CA THR A 112 -3.73 -16.79 -24.18
C THR A 112 -4.24 -16.26 -22.84
N ALA A 113 -3.42 -15.47 -22.14
CA ALA A 113 -3.84 -14.67 -21.00
C ALA A 113 -4.21 -13.26 -21.51
N LEU A 114 -5.46 -12.84 -21.36
CA LEU A 114 -5.92 -11.54 -21.84
C LEU A 114 -5.43 -10.43 -20.92
N ASP A 115 -4.94 -9.35 -21.53
CA ASP A 115 -4.65 -8.10 -20.84
C ASP A 115 -5.94 -7.27 -20.77
N SER A 116 -6.53 -7.19 -19.59
CA SER A 116 -7.80 -6.50 -19.35
C SER A 116 -7.66 -4.98 -19.18
N ALA A 117 -6.44 -4.48 -18.94
CA ALA A 117 -6.18 -3.05 -18.77
C ALA A 117 -5.40 -2.44 -19.95
N GLY A 118 -4.56 -3.24 -20.61
CA GLY A 118 -3.76 -2.83 -21.76
C GLY A 118 -4.07 -3.64 -23.03
N ALA A 119 -3.05 -3.81 -23.87
CA ALA A 119 -3.15 -4.53 -25.15
C ALA A 119 -2.10 -5.66 -25.28
N SER A 120 -1.39 -6.00 -24.20
CA SER A 120 -0.28 -6.96 -24.23
C SER A 120 -0.74 -8.32 -23.71
N ASN A 121 -1.51 -9.04 -24.51
CA ASN A 121 -1.94 -10.40 -24.14
C ASN A 121 -0.72 -11.31 -23.90
N GLY A 122 -0.77 -12.09 -22.82
CA GLY A 122 0.21 -13.09 -22.47
C GLY A 122 0.03 -14.39 -23.26
N THR A 123 1.14 -15.10 -23.49
CA THR A 123 1.15 -16.44 -24.09
C THR A 123 1.76 -17.43 -23.10
N LEU A 124 0.99 -18.46 -22.72
CA LEU A 124 1.44 -19.56 -21.87
C LEU A 124 2.38 -20.47 -22.66
N GLY A 125 3.51 -20.82 -22.06
CA GLY A 125 4.37 -21.88 -22.56
C GLY A 125 3.76 -23.27 -22.35
N SER A 126 4.27 -24.28 -23.06
CA SER A 126 3.69 -25.63 -23.03
C SER A 126 3.84 -26.39 -21.71
N SER A 127 4.62 -25.87 -20.75
CA SER A 127 4.72 -26.39 -19.37
C SER A 127 3.93 -25.51 -18.38
N SER A 128 2.96 -24.76 -18.89
CA SER A 128 2.06 -23.91 -18.12
C SER A 128 0.62 -24.27 -18.44
N SER A 129 -0.23 -24.28 -17.42
CA SER A 129 -1.64 -24.63 -17.56
C SER A 129 -2.50 -23.77 -16.66
N ARG A 130 -3.79 -23.69 -17.00
CA ARG A 130 -4.79 -23.03 -16.16
C ARG A 130 -5.08 -23.86 -14.93
N THR A 131 -5.33 -23.19 -13.82
CA THR A 131 -5.70 -23.77 -12.52
C THR A 131 -6.71 -22.86 -11.84
N VAL A 132 -7.14 -23.23 -10.63
CA VAL A 132 -8.00 -22.42 -9.77
C VAL A 132 -7.15 -21.63 -8.78
N SER A 133 -7.53 -20.37 -8.57
CA SER A 133 -6.94 -19.47 -7.58
C SER A 133 -7.50 -19.71 -6.16
N PHE A 134 -7.11 -18.88 -5.20
CA PHE A 134 -7.54 -18.99 -3.78
C PHE A 134 -9.02 -18.63 -3.55
N ASP A 135 -9.62 -17.81 -4.43
CA ASP A 135 -11.02 -17.34 -4.37
C ASP A 135 -11.97 -18.14 -5.27
N GLY A 136 -11.45 -19.14 -5.99
CA GLY A 136 -12.21 -19.94 -6.95
C GLY A 136 -12.19 -19.40 -8.39
N SER A 137 -11.55 -18.25 -8.64
CA SER A 137 -11.29 -17.69 -9.96
C SER A 137 -10.18 -18.45 -10.71
N GLY A 138 -9.83 -18.00 -11.92
CA GLY A 138 -8.79 -18.63 -12.72
C GLY A 138 -7.39 -18.19 -12.31
N ALA A 139 -6.40 -19.08 -12.46
CA ALA A 139 -4.99 -18.80 -12.26
C ALA A 139 -4.15 -19.57 -13.29
N VAL A 140 -2.84 -19.31 -13.34
CA VAL A 140 -1.89 -20.10 -14.12
C VAL A 140 -0.90 -20.81 -13.21
N THR A 141 -0.67 -22.10 -13.46
CA THR A 141 0.39 -22.87 -12.79
C THR A 141 1.50 -23.24 -13.76
N LEU A 142 2.74 -23.12 -13.30
CA LEU A 142 3.94 -23.54 -14.00
C LEU A 142 4.33 -24.93 -13.47
N SER A 143 4.38 -25.92 -14.36
CA SER A 143 4.71 -27.31 -14.03
C SER A 143 5.96 -27.76 -14.79
N PRO A 144 7.15 -27.23 -14.44
CA PRO A 144 8.38 -27.59 -15.13
C PRO A 144 8.68 -29.08 -15.00
N THR A 145 9.04 -29.71 -16.13
CA THR A 145 9.35 -31.15 -16.19
C THR A 145 10.83 -31.47 -15.98
N GLN A 146 11.66 -30.43 -15.96
CA GLN A 146 13.11 -30.51 -15.80
C GLN A 146 13.62 -29.23 -15.14
N ARG A 147 14.85 -29.27 -14.59
CA ARG A 147 15.48 -28.10 -13.96
C ARG A 147 15.41 -26.85 -14.83
N CYS A 148 15.67 -27.00 -16.12
CA CYS A 148 15.68 -25.91 -17.10
C CYS A 148 14.59 -26.14 -18.13
N ASP A 149 13.35 -25.87 -17.74
CA ASP A 149 12.20 -25.99 -18.64
C ASP A 149 11.90 -24.62 -19.23
N LEU A 150 12.35 -24.39 -20.48
CA LEU A 150 12.13 -23.14 -21.21
C LEU A 150 10.65 -22.87 -21.51
N ASN A 151 9.76 -23.85 -21.35
CA ASN A 151 8.33 -23.71 -21.59
C ASN A 151 7.52 -23.45 -20.31
N ALA A 152 8.15 -23.38 -19.15
CA ALA A 152 7.48 -23.08 -17.87
C ALA A 152 7.43 -21.55 -17.64
N HIS A 153 6.63 -20.84 -18.43
CA HIS A 153 6.49 -19.38 -18.37
C HIS A 153 5.16 -18.89 -18.94
N VAL A 154 4.84 -17.62 -18.65
CA VAL A 154 3.91 -16.82 -19.48
C VAL A 154 4.68 -15.62 -20.02
N ASP A 155 4.60 -15.40 -21.33
CA ASP A 155 5.27 -14.30 -22.04
C ASP A 155 4.27 -13.19 -22.35
N PHE A 156 4.46 -12.01 -21.77
CA PHE A 156 3.61 -10.84 -21.95
C PHE A 156 4.12 -9.88 -23.04
N GLY A 157 5.18 -10.28 -23.76
CA GLY A 157 5.83 -9.46 -24.76
C GLY A 157 6.72 -8.35 -24.19
N LEU A 158 7.13 -7.43 -25.06
CA LEU A 158 8.14 -6.41 -24.74
C LEU A 158 7.60 -5.24 -23.92
N ALA A 159 6.39 -4.77 -24.27
CA ALA A 159 5.84 -3.51 -23.78
C ALA A 159 5.69 -3.44 -22.25
N PRO A 160 5.20 -4.49 -21.56
CA PRO A 160 4.99 -4.44 -20.10
C PRO A 160 6.28 -4.23 -19.27
N GLY A 161 7.45 -4.52 -19.84
CA GLY A 161 8.75 -4.34 -19.19
C GLY A 161 9.44 -3.00 -19.48
N GLN A 162 8.82 -2.09 -20.24
CA GLN A 162 9.45 -0.84 -20.69
C GLN A 162 9.28 0.31 -19.67
N PHE A 163 9.76 0.13 -18.44
CA PHE A 163 9.54 1.11 -17.37
C PHE A 163 10.37 2.40 -17.50
N GLY A 164 11.42 2.41 -18.33
CA GLY A 164 12.36 3.53 -18.42
C GLY A 164 12.86 3.98 -17.04
N THR A 165 12.89 5.29 -16.81
CA THR A 165 13.22 5.92 -15.52
C THR A 165 12.00 6.41 -14.73
N GLY A 166 10.77 6.11 -15.18
CA GLY A 166 9.53 6.60 -14.53
C GLY A 166 9.26 5.92 -13.18
N ASP A 167 8.08 6.05 -12.61
CA ASP A 167 7.69 5.23 -11.46
C ASP A 167 6.93 3.99 -11.95
N PHE A 168 6.94 2.91 -11.17
CA PHE A 168 6.14 1.74 -11.50
C PHE A 168 5.75 0.94 -10.28
N THR A 169 4.73 0.10 -10.44
CA THR A 169 4.43 -1.00 -9.52
C THR A 169 4.15 -2.28 -10.30
N VAL A 170 4.67 -3.40 -9.82
CA VAL A 170 4.29 -4.74 -10.28
C VAL A 170 3.67 -5.47 -9.10
N SER A 171 2.45 -5.99 -9.26
CA SER A 171 1.81 -6.84 -8.25
C SER A 171 1.33 -8.15 -8.83
N TYR A 172 1.29 -9.21 -8.02
CA TYR A 172 0.79 -10.52 -8.40
C TYR A 172 0.57 -11.39 -7.17
N TRP A 173 -0.34 -12.35 -7.29
CA TRP A 173 -0.48 -13.44 -6.33
C TRP A 173 0.45 -14.59 -6.71
N LEU A 174 1.03 -15.24 -5.70
CA LEU A 174 2.00 -16.33 -5.84
C LEU A 174 1.69 -17.45 -4.85
N GLN A 175 1.73 -18.69 -5.33
CA GLN A 175 1.75 -19.89 -4.50
C GLN A 175 2.89 -20.81 -4.95
N THR A 176 3.77 -21.22 -4.03
CA THR A 176 4.88 -22.14 -4.35
C THR A 176 5.38 -22.91 -3.12
N THR A 177 5.99 -24.07 -3.39
CA THR A 177 6.72 -24.91 -2.43
C THR A 177 8.13 -25.25 -2.95
N PHE A 178 8.72 -24.34 -3.72
CA PHE A 178 10.01 -24.52 -4.36
C PHE A 178 11.16 -24.72 -3.37
N ASN A 179 11.70 -25.93 -3.31
CA ASN A 179 12.72 -26.35 -2.32
C ASN A 179 13.99 -26.91 -2.98
N SER A 180 14.51 -26.23 -4.01
CA SER A 180 15.76 -26.63 -4.67
C SER A 180 16.98 -25.84 -4.15
N ALA A 181 18.18 -26.40 -4.26
CA ALA A 181 19.44 -25.76 -3.85
C ALA A 181 19.88 -24.53 -4.69
N GLY A 182 18.98 -23.98 -5.51
CA GLY A 182 19.25 -22.88 -6.42
C GLY A 182 18.10 -21.90 -6.49
N THR A 183 18.14 -21.05 -7.50
CA THR A 183 17.24 -19.90 -7.64
C THR A 183 16.27 -20.08 -8.80
N GLY A 184 14.99 -19.88 -8.54
CA GLY A 184 13.92 -19.82 -9.54
C GLY A 184 13.59 -18.38 -9.92
N ASP A 185 13.35 -18.13 -11.20
CA ASP A 185 12.83 -16.84 -11.68
C ASP A 185 11.31 -16.76 -11.42
N LEU A 186 10.86 -15.67 -10.78
CA LEU A 186 9.45 -15.41 -10.51
C LEU A 186 8.84 -14.55 -11.61
N ILE A 187 9.31 -13.31 -11.75
CA ILE A 187 8.79 -12.34 -12.71
C ILE A 187 9.88 -11.35 -13.17
N GLY A 188 9.76 -10.84 -14.39
CA GLY A 188 10.62 -9.79 -14.94
C GLY A 188 11.14 -10.10 -16.35
N ASN A 189 12.16 -9.37 -16.79
CA ASN A 189 12.70 -9.44 -18.16
C ASN A 189 14.21 -9.70 -18.24
N ARG A 190 14.84 -10.15 -17.15
CA ARG A 190 16.26 -10.54 -17.13
C ARG A 190 16.48 -11.87 -17.85
N VAL A 191 17.22 -11.84 -18.97
CA VAL A 191 17.56 -13.04 -19.76
C VAL A 191 19.03 -13.46 -19.65
N ALA A 192 19.86 -12.76 -18.87
CA ALA A 192 21.26 -13.12 -18.66
C ALA A 192 21.70 -13.02 -17.19
N GLY A 193 22.77 -13.75 -16.85
CA GLY A 193 23.38 -13.77 -15.53
C GLY A 193 24.18 -12.50 -15.17
N SER A 194 24.45 -11.62 -16.13
CA SER A 194 25.09 -10.32 -15.91
C SER A 194 24.54 -9.26 -16.86
N ALA A 195 24.08 -8.17 -16.23
CA ALA A 195 23.98 -6.81 -16.73
C ALA A 195 23.10 -6.51 -17.97
N GLY A 196 22.64 -5.26 -18.05
CA GLY A 196 21.61 -4.78 -18.97
C GLY A 196 20.43 -4.14 -18.22
N ASN A 197 19.53 -3.50 -18.95
CA ASN A 197 18.36 -2.83 -18.40
C ASN A 197 17.28 -3.88 -18.10
N PHE A 198 17.11 -4.25 -16.83
CA PHE A 198 16.14 -5.28 -16.45
C PHE A 198 15.56 -5.09 -15.05
N LEU A 199 14.37 -5.68 -14.86
CA LEU A 199 13.78 -6.05 -13.58
C LEU A 199 13.85 -7.57 -13.40
N GLY A 200 14.08 -8.04 -12.18
CA GLY A 200 14.00 -9.46 -11.89
C GLY A 200 13.68 -9.77 -10.45
N ALA A 201 12.60 -10.52 -10.26
CA ALA A 201 12.26 -11.15 -9.01
C ALA A 201 12.60 -12.64 -9.04
N ARG A 202 13.12 -13.15 -7.92
CA ARG A 202 13.59 -14.52 -7.77
C ARG A 202 13.35 -15.06 -6.38
N LEU A 203 13.27 -16.39 -6.29
CA LEU A 203 13.22 -17.12 -5.04
C LEU A 203 14.33 -18.17 -5.00
N ASN A 204 15.16 -18.14 -3.96
CA ASN A 204 16.09 -19.22 -3.67
C ASN A 204 15.38 -20.31 -2.86
N GLY A 205 15.36 -21.54 -3.36
CA GLY A 205 14.61 -22.63 -2.73
C GLY A 205 15.29 -23.22 -1.49
N GLY A 206 16.61 -23.03 -1.33
CA GLY A 206 17.37 -23.56 -0.21
C GLY A 206 17.34 -22.63 1.01
N SER A 207 17.49 -21.32 0.77
CA SER A 207 17.47 -20.31 1.83
C SER A 207 16.11 -19.64 2.03
N SER A 208 15.12 -19.94 1.18
CA SER A 208 13.86 -19.18 1.07
C SER A 208 14.10 -17.67 0.97
N LEU A 209 15.17 -17.25 0.28
CA LEU A 209 15.46 -15.84 0.03
C LEU A 209 14.64 -15.39 -1.18
N ALA A 210 13.74 -14.44 -0.99
CA ALA A 210 13.13 -13.72 -2.11
C ALA A 210 13.96 -12.47 -2.42
N SER A 211 14.21 -12.22 -3.69
CA SER A 211 14.99 -11.06 -4.14
C SER A 211 14.27 -10.34 -5.27
N LEU A 212 14.34 -9.01 -5.23
CA LEU A 212 13.95 -8.12 -6.33
C LEU A 212 15.17 -7.31 -6.72
N GLU A 213 15.49 -7.29 -8.01
CA GLU A 213 16.65 -6.57 -8.54
C GLU A 213 16.22 -5.68 -9.72
N MET A 214 16.73 -4.46 -9.74
CA MET A 214 16.72 -3.58 -10.91
C MET A 214 18.15 -3.19 -11.26
N TYR A 215 18.47 -3.14 -12.56
CA TYR A 215 19.82 -2.88 -13.03
C TYR A 215 19.78 -2.09 -14.34
N GLU A 216 20.72 -1.15 -14.50
CA GLU A 216 20.96 -0.42 -15.75
C GLU A 216 22.36 -0.75 -16.28
N ASN A 217 22.45 -0.93 -17.59
CA ASN A 217 23.65 -1.16 -18.39
C ASN A 217 24.53 -2.36 -17.97
N ALA A 218 25.63 -2.57 -18.70
CA ALA A 218 26.54 -3.71 -18.54
C ALA A 218 27.39 -3.66 -17.25
N ALA A 219 27.54 -2.48 -16.63
CA ALA A 219 28.35 -2.24 -15.44
C ALA A 219 27.52 -2.06 -14.16
N GLY A 220 26.20 -1.98 -14.27
CA GLY A 220 25.32 -1.85 -13.12
C GLY A 220 25.22 -0.47 -12.53
N ALA A 221 25.35 0.57 -13.36
CA ALA A 221 25.07 1.92 -12.89
C ALA A 221 23.64 1.96 -12.34
N ASN A 222 23.45 2.66 -11.22
CA ASN A 222 22.14 2.88 -10.61
C ASN A 222 21.35 1.59 -10.30
N GLY A 223 22.00 0.44 -10.15
CA GLY A 223 21.33 -0.80 -9.73
C GLY A 223 20.86 -0.74 -8.28
N ALA A 224 19.76 -1.41 -7.98
CA ALA A 224 19.29 -1.62 -6.61
C ALA A 224 18.71 -3.03 -6.46
N GLY A 225 18.79 -3.56 -5.25
CA GLY A 225 18.27 -4.89 -4.94
C GLY A 225 17.73 -4.96 -3.52
N VAL A 226 16.60 -5.63 -3.36
CA VAL A 226 15.97 -5.92 -2.07
C VAL A 226 15.97 -7.42 -1.86
N ASN A 227 16.44 -7.84 -0.69
CA ASN A 227 16.51 -9.23 -0.25
C ASN A 227 15.59 -9.40 0.96
N VAL A 228 14.70 -10.39 0.92
CA VAL A 228 13.76 -10.73 2.00
C VAL A 228 14.09 -12.14 2.51
N SER A 229 14.58 -12.23 3.75
CA SER A 229 15.05 -13.48 4.36
C SER A 229 14.70 -13.56 5.85
N PRO A 230 14.03 -14.64 6.32
CA PRO A 230 13.37 -15.66 5.49
C PRO A 230 12.16 -15.07 4.76
N SER A 231 11.90 -15.52 3.53
CA SER A 231 10.72 -15.10 2.78
C SER A 231 9.48 -15.90 3.21
N PRO A 232 8.33 -15.24 3.46
CA PRO A 232 7.07 -15.94 3.74
C PRO A 232 6.48 -16.65 2.51
N LEU A 233 6.97 -16.37 1.29
CA LEU A 233 6.36 -16.80 0.03
C LEU A 233 6.38 -18.31 -0.25
N ASN A 234 7.23 -19.08 0.44
CA ASN A 234 7.59 -20.45 0.08
C ASN A 234 7.01 -21.49 1.05
N ASN A 235 5.71 -21.45 1.26
CA ASN A 235 4.99 -22.30 2.24
C ASN A 235 3.77 -23.03 1.65
N GLY A 236 3.50 -22.88 0.35
CA GLY A 236 2.34 -23.47 -0.33
C GLY A 236 1.02 -22.72 -0.15
N SER A 237 0.99 -21.62 0.60
CA SER A 237 -0.15 -20.69 0.63
C SER A 237 -0.02 -19.65 -0.48
N TRP A 238 -1.15 -19.05 -0.85
CA TRP A 238 -1.16 -17.89 -1.72
C TRP A 238 -0.70 -16.65 -0.94
N HIS A 239 0.20 -15.89 -1.56
CA HIS A 239 0.73 -14.64 -1.04
C HIS A 239 0.64 -13.57 -2.11
N HIS A 240 0.26 -12.36 -1.71
CA HIS A 240 0.24 -11.23 -2.63
C HIS A 240 1.57 -10.49 -2.53
N VAL A 241 2.23 -10.30 -3.67
CA VAL A 241 3.56 -9.70 -3.76
C VAL A 241 3.45 -8.39 -4.53
N VAL A 242 4.00 -7.32 -3.96
CA VAL A 242 4.07 -6.01 -4.64
C VAL A 242 5.49 -5.48 -4.64
N TYR A 243 5.92 -5.02 -5.80
CA TYR A 243 7.19 -4.34 -6.02
C TYR A 243 6.93 -2.92 -6.51
N THR A 244 7.42 -1.91 -5.81
CA THR A 244 7.22 -0.51 -6.21
C THR A 244 8.57 0.19 -6.44
N ARG A 245 8.62 1.04 -7.47
CA ARG A 245 9.68 2.04 -7.67
C ARG A 245 9.07 3.43 -7.63
N GLY A 246 9.54 4.26 -6.70
CA GLY A 246 9.29 5.70 -6.64
C GLY A 246 10.62 6.46 -6.66
N GLY A 247 10.92 7.13 -7.78
CA GLY A 247 12.21 7.78 -8.02
C GLY A 247 13.37 6.78 -7.91
N THR A 248 14.17 6.92 -6.85
CA THR A 248 15.31 6.02 -6.56
C THR A 248 14.99 4.91 -5.58
N SER A 249 13.81 4.94 -4.94
CA SER A 249 13.39 4.00 -3.92
C SER A 249 12.74 2.77 -4.54
N LEU A 250 13.19 1.59 -4.11
CA LEU A 250 12.63 0.29 -4.48
C LEU A 250 12.10 -0.39 -3.22
N LYS A 251 10.83 -0.79 -3.22
CA LYS A 251 10.17 -1.42 -2.07
C LYS A 251 9.56 -2.77 -2.43
N VAL A 252 9.47 -3.65 -1.44
CA VAL A 252 8.83 -4.96 -1.55
C VAL A 252 7.79 -5.07 -0.45
N TYR A 253 6.55 -5.38 -0.84
CA TYR A 253 5.46 -5.71 0.06
C TYR A 253 5.07 -7.18 -0.13
N ILE A 254 4.75 -7.85 0.97
CA ILE A 254 4.14 -9.18 0.96
C ILE A 254 2.93 -9.15 1.87
N ASP A 255 1.78 -9.61 1.36
CA ASP A 255 0.49 -9.63 2.04
C ASP A 255 0.11 -8.25 2.60
N GLY A 256 0.40 -7.20 1.83
CA GLY A 256 0.15 -5.81 2.19
C GLY A 256 1.19 -5.16 3.10
N VAL A 257 2.16 -5.92 3.63
CA VAL A 257 3.16 -5.44 4.59
C VAL A 257 4.48 -5.12 3.88
N LEU A 258 5.06 -3.95 4.14
CA LEU A 258 6.41 -3.60 3.66
C LEU A 258 7.46 -4.49 4.33
N VAL A 259 8.10 -5.37 3.56
CA VAL A 259 9.11 -6.33 4.07
C VAL A 259 10.54 -5.96 3.74
N GLY A 260 10.76 -4.99 2.85
CA GLY A 260 12.10 -4.53 2.52
C GLY A 260 12.11 -3.33 1.58
N SER A 261 13.21 -2.58 1.63
CA SER A 261 13.46 -1.49 0.69
C SER A 261 14.95 -1.32 0.41
N SER A 262 15.27 -0.65 -0.71
CA SER A 262 16.61 -0.23 -1.08
C SER A 262 16.55 1.06 -1.89
N THR A 263 17.70 1.67 -2.14
CA THR A 263 17.80 2.87 -2.97
C THR A 263 18.92 2.72 -3.99
N SER A 264 18.72 3.35 -5.15
CA SER A 264 19.73 3.54 -6.19
C SER A 264 20.31 4.96 -6.12
N ALA A 265 21.45 5.20 -6.77
CA ALA A 265 22.07 6.53 -6.81
C ALA A 265 21.27 7.55 -7.66
N ALA A 266 20.54 7.07 -8.67
CA ALA A 266 19.65 7.83 -9.54
C ALA A 266 18.56 6.89 -10.11
N PRO A 267 17.45 7.39 -10.66
CA PRO A 267 16.41 6.54 -11.24
C PRO A 267 16.96 5.61 -12.32
N THR A 268 16.91 4.31 -12.08
CA THR A 268 17.45 3.27 -12.96
C THR A 268 16.67 3.21 -14.27
N ASN A 269 17.34 3.28 -15.42
CA ASN A 269 16.67 3.08 -16.71
C ASN A 269 16.43 1.59 -16.99
N LEU A 270 15.16 1.20 -17.07
CA LEU A 270 14.73 -0.17 -17.32
C LEU A 270 14.14 -0.41 -18.72
N THR A 271 14.35 0.51 -19.66
CA THR A 271 14.08 0.26 -21.08
C THR A 271 15.03 -0.81 -21.61
N GLY A 272 14.49 -1.98 -21.94
CA GLY A 272 15.28 -3.15 -22.34
C GLY A 272 14.70 -3.86 -23.58
N ALA A 273 15.42 -4.83 -24.13
CA ALA A 273 15.05 -5.53 -25.36
C ALA A 273 14.32 -6.87 -25.14
N ASN A 274 14.10 -7.27 -23.89
CA ASN A 274 13.60 -8.59 -23.55
C ASN A 274 12.13 -8.55 -23.14
N SER A 275 11.40 -9.61 -23.51
CA SER A 275 10.03 -9.80 -23.04
C SER A 275 9.94 -9.85 -21.52
N PHE A 276 8.85 -9.31 -21.00
CA PHE A 276 8.44 -9.45 -19.62
C PHE A 276 7.71 -10.77 -19.42
N ARG A 277 8.11 -11.55 -18.41
CA ARG A 277 7.57 -12.90 -18.18
C ARG A 277 7.34 -13.17 -16.70
N ILE A 278 6.38 -14.04 -16.39
CA ILE A 278 6.44 -14.87 -15.18
C ILE A 278 7.13 -16.20 -15.49
N GLY A 279 7.84 -16.76 -14.52
CA GLY A 279 8.56 -18.01 -14.65
C GLY A 279 9.84 -17.92 -15.46
N ARG A 280 10.10 -18.97 -16.24
CA ARG A 280 11.38 -19.18 -16.91
C ARG A 280 11.65 -18.12 -18.00
N ARG A 281 12.81 -17.48 -17.88
CA ARG A 281 13.26 -16.39 -18.77
C ARG A 281 14.70 -16.51 -19.27
N LEU A 282 15.59 -17.13 -18.49
CA LEU A 282 16.97 -17.36 -18.92
C LEU A 282 17.01 -18.43 -20.03
N PRO A 283 17.57 -18.15 -21.22
CA PRO A 283 17.70 -19.11 -22.30
C PRO A 283 18.81 -20.13 -22.02
N THR A 284 19.79 -19.76 -21.19
CA THR A 284 20.88 -20.63 -20.76
C THR A 284 20.54 -21.34 -19.46
N CYS A 285 21.09 -22.53 -19.22
CA CYS A 285 20.81 -23.34 -18.04
C CYS A 285 21.99 -23.41 -17.05
N PRO A 286 22.42 -22.30 -16.40
CA PRO A 286 23.44 -22.40 -15.35
C PRO A 286 23.01 -23.35 -14.24
N SER A 287 23.96 -24.03 -13.61
CA SER A 287 23.71 -25.11 -12.65
C SER A 287 22.89 -24.69 -11.43
N THR A 288 22.90 -23.40 -11.08
CA THR A 288 22.22 -22.82 -9.92
C THR A 288 20.86 -22.20 -10.24
N PHE A 289 20.39 -22.25 -11.49
CA PHE A 289 19.11 -21.66 -11.92
C PHE A 289 18.09 -22.72 -12.32
N PHE A 290 16.86 -22.55 -11.83
CA PHE A 290 15.78 -23.51 -11.95
C PHE A 290 14.54 -22.84 -12.59
N SER A 291 13.74 -23.62 -13.31
CA SER A 291 12.34 -23.28 -13.55
C SER A 291 11.55 -23.58 -12.27
N ILE A 292 10.78 -22.60 -11.81
CA ILE A 292 10.06 -22.71 -10.53
C ILE A 292 8.68 -23.35 -10.74
N PRO A 293 8.32 -24.39 -9.96
CA PRO A 293 6.92 -24.80 -9.84
C PRO A 293 6.19 -23.78 -8.98
N ALA A 294 5.27 -23.03 -9.59
CA ALA A 294 4.53 -21.97 -8.92
C ALA A 294 3.21 -21.68 -9.64
N SER A 295 2.20 -21.30 -8.87
CA SER A 295 0.98 -20.73 -9.40
C SER A 295 1.00 -19.22 -9.24
N PHE A 296 0.48 -18.52 -10.24
CA PHE A 296 0.39 -17.07 -10.31
C PHE A 296 -1.04 -16.67 -10.62
N ASP A 297 -1.44 -15.55 -10.04
CA ASP A 297 -2.73 -14.95 -10.33
C ASP A 297 -2.68 -13.41 -10.26
N ASP A 298 -3.63 -12.76 -10.91
CA ASP A 298 -3.90 -11.33 -10.95
C ASP A 298 -2.62 -10.46 -11.04
N VAL A 299 -1.85 -10.71 -12.09
CA VAL A 299 -0.61 -9.98 -12.38
C VAL A 299 -0.99 -8.59 -12.90
N ARG A 300 -0.51 -7.54 -12.24
CA ARG A 300 -0.80 -6.14 -12.57
C ARG A 300 0.49 -5.34 -12.71
N ILE A 301 0.45 -4.35 -13.60
CA ILE A 301 1.51 -3.36 -13.75
C ILE A 301 0.90 -1.97 -13.74
N TYR A 302 1.47 -1.09 -12.93
CA TYR A 302 1.12 0.32 -12.82
C TYR A 302 2.26 1.21 -13.30
N SER A 303 1.90 2.33 -13.90
CA SER A 303 2.80 3.41 -14.35
C SER A 303 3.12 4.44 -13.26
N ARG A 304 2.88 4.08 -11.99
CA ARG A 304 3.16 4.88 -10.80
C ARG A 304 3.61 4.01 -9.64
N GLU A 305 4.19 4.64 -8.63
CA GLU A 305 4.36 4.00 -7.32
C GLU A 305 2.98 3.87 -6.66
N LEU A 306 2.62 2.65 -6.24
CA LEU A 306 1.49 2.43 -5.34
C LEU A 306 1.90 2.81 -3.91
N THR A 307 1.02 3.54 -3.23
CA THR A 307 1.17 3.84 -1.80
C THR A 307 0.87 2.60 -0.96
N ALA A 308 1.19 2.63 0.34
CA ALA A 308 0.80 1.54 1.25
C ALA A 308 -0.72 1.29 1.26
N CYS A 309 -1.52 2.35 1.06
CA CYS A 309 -2.97 2.27 1.02
C CYS A 309 -3.48 1.62 -0.27
N ASP A 310 -2.89 1.98 -1.42
CA ASP A 310 -3.16 1.30 -2.68
C ASP A 310 -2.79 -0.19 -2.59
N VAL A 311 -1.63 -0.50 -1.99
CA VAL A 311 -1.17 -1.87 -1.77
C VAL A 311 -2.15 -2.67 -0.92
N ALA A 312 -2.65 -2.08 0.18
CA ALA A 312 -3.67 -2.72 1.00
C ALA A 312 -4.98 -2.94 0.23
N ALA A 313 -5.38 -1.99 -0.62
CA ALA A 313 -6.60 -2.10 -1.42
C ALA A 313 -6.54 -3.21 -2.47
N VAL A 314 -5.37 -3.48 -3.06
CA VAL A 314 -5.18 -4.57 -4.05
C VAL A 314 -4.80 -5.91 -3.43
N ASN A 315 -4.58 -5.94 -2.10
CA ASN A 315 -4.27 -7.13 -1.30
C ASN A 315 -5.54 -7.86 -0.80
N THR A 316 -6.70 -7.56 -1.35
CA THR A 316 -7.93 -8.27 -1.01
C THR A 316 -8.03 -9.57 -1.82
N PRO A 317 -8.38 -10.70 -1.18
CA PRO A 317 -8.77 -11.89 -1.90
C PRO A 317 -10.03 -11.66 -2.75
#